data_AF-V3ZNJ4-F1
#
_entry.id   AF-V3ZNJ4-F1
#
_cell.length_a   1.000
_cell.length_b   1.000
_cell.length_c   1.000
_cell.angle_alpha   90.00
_cell.angle_beta   90.00
_cell.angle_gamma   90.00
#
_symmetry.space_group_name_H-M   'P 1'
#
loop_
_entity.id
_entity.type
_entity.pdbx_description
1 polymer ?
#
loop_
_entity_poly.entity_id
_entity_poly.type
_entity_poly.pdbx_seq_one_letter_code
_entity_poly.pdbx_strand_id
1 'polypeptide(L)' 'SSKFHNFVESCLIKDYTQRHNTEQLLKHPFIRDQPTERQVRIQLKDHIDRHKKNKKSKFYIF' A
#
# COMPACT_ATOMS: atom_id res chain seq x y z
N SER A 1 9.11 -2.07 9.44
CA SER A 1 8.40 -3.35 9.65
C SER A 1 9.22 -4.48 9.03
N SER A 2 9.64 -5.48 9.80
CA SER A 2 10.39 -6.65 9.26
C SER A 2 9.56 -7.43 8.24
N LYS A 3 8.24 -7.57 8.47
CA LYS A 3 7.30 -8.19 7.51
C LYS A 3 7.36 -7.52 6.12
N PHE A 4 7.51 -6.20 6.06
CA PHE A 4 7.61 -5.48 4.78
C PHE A 4 8.91 -5.80 4.05
N HIS A 5 10.06 -5.75 4.75
CA HIS A 5 11.36 -6.03 4.13
C HIS A 5 11.40 -7.47 3.59
N ASN A 6 10.94 -8.46 4.37
CA ASN A 6 10.86 -9.86 3.93
C ASN A 6 9.96 -10.06 2.69
N PHE A 7 8.86 -9.31 2.62
CA PHE A 7 7.99 -9.35 1.44
C PHE A 7 8.72 -8.82 0.19
N VAL A 8 9.42 -7.70 0.34
CA VAL A 8 10.21 -7.10 -0.75
C VAL A 8 11.31 -8.05 -1.21
N GLU A 9 12.03 -8.69 -0.28
CA GLU A 9 13.05 -9.70 -0.60
C GLU A 9 12.47 -10.88 -1.39
N SER A 10 11.28 -11.37 -0.98
CA SER A 10 10.59 -12.47 -1.67
C SER A 10 10.18 -12.12 -3.11
N CYS A 11 9.85 -10.85 -3.36
CA CYS A 11 9.51 -10.33 -4.69
C CYS A 11 10.76 -10.09 -5.57
N LEU A 12 11.87 -9.68 -4.96
CA LEU A 12 13.08 -9.21 -5.66
C LEU A 12 14.19 -10.26 -5.77
N ILE A 13 13.85 -11.55 -5.62
CA ILE A 13 14.77 -12.64 -5.94
C ILE A 13 15.21 -12.52 -7.41
N LYS A 14 16.51 -12.43 -7.64
CA LYS A 14 17.09 -12.20 -8.98
C LYS A 14 16.85 -13.39 -9.92
N ASP A 15 17.04 -14.60 -9.41
CA ASP A 15 16.73 -15.84 -10.12
C ASP A 15 15.21 -16.00 -10.21
N TYR A 16 14.68 -15.99 -11.44
CA TYR A 16 13.24 -16.08 -11.69
C TYR A 16 12.67 -17.46 -11.33
N THR A 17 13.49 -18.51 -11.34
CA THR A 17 13.04 -19.87 -11.01
C THR A 17 12.83 -20.06 -9.51
N GLN A 18 13.55 -19.29 -8.70
CA GLN A 18 13.43 -19.26 -7.24
C GLN A 18 12.47 -18.16 -6.75
N ARG A 19 12.05 -17.25 -7.64
CA ARG A 19 11.11 -16.19 -7.28
C ARG A 19 9.75 -16.78 -6.97
N HIS A 20 9.20 -16.39 -5.83
CA HIS A 20 7.87 -16.80 -5.42
C HIS A 20 6.82 -16.37 -6.45
N ASN A 21 5.88 -17.26 -6.73
CA ASN A 21 4.75 -16.97 -7.63
C ASN A 21 3.67 -16.13 -6.92
N THR A 22 2.69 -15.66 -7.69
CA THR A 22 1.62 -14.79 -7.17
C THR A 22 0.84 -15.42 -6.03
N GLU A 23 0.52 -16.72 -6.11
CA GLU A 23 -0.24 -17.41 -5.04
C GLU A 23 0.53 -17.48 -3.73
N GLN A 24 1.85 -17.66 -3.80
CA GLN A 24 2.73 -17.64 -2.63
C GLN A 24 2.85 -16.23 -2.04
N LEU A 25 3.01 -15.20 -2.89
CA LEU A 25 3.12 -13.81 -2.46
C LEU A 25 1.84 -13.30 -1.79
N LEU A 26 0.67 -13.70 -2.28
CA LEU A 26 -0.63 -13.34 -1.68
C LEU A 26 -0.81 -13.92 -0.26
N LYS A 27 -0.17 -15.06 0.04
CA LYS A 27 -0.20 -15.69 1.37
C LYS A 27 0.81 -15.08 2.35
N HIS A 28 1.73 -14.23 1.88
CA HIS A 28 2.76 -13.64 2.73
C HIS A 28 2.14 -12.79 3.85
N PRO A 29 2.64 -12.84 5.10
CA PRO A 29 2.05 -12.13 6.25
C PRO A 29 1.89 -10.62 6.03
N PHE A 30 2.75 -10.00 5.21
CA PHE A 30 2.60 -8.59 4.84
C PHE A 30 1.32 -8.32 4.04
N ILE A 31 0.91 -9.22 3.14
CA ILE A 31 -0.30 -9.05 2.31
C ILE A 31 -1.52 -9.61 3.01
N ARG A 32 -1.39 -10.76 3.69
CA ARG A 32 -2.51 -11.43 4.36
C ARG A 32 -2.96 -10.71 5.63
N ASP A 33 -2.01 -10.29 6.47
CA ASP A 33 -2.32 -9.72 7.79
C ASP A 33 -2.43 -8.18 7.71
N GLN A 34 -3.20 -7.67 6.76
CA GLN A 34 -3.42 -6.24 6.61
C GLN A 34 -4.31 -5.71 7.75
N PRO A 35 -4.05 -4.49 8.26
CA PRO A 35 -4.98 -3.83 9.18
C PRO A 35 -6.33 -3.62 8.49
N THR A 36 -7.39 -3.47 9.29
CA THR A 36 -8.78 -3.37 8.83
C THR A 36 -8.93 -2.52 7.58
N GLU A 37 -9.22 -3.14 6.43
CA GLU A 37 -9.22 -2.46 5.13
C GLU A 37 -10.13 -1.23 5.11
N ARG A 38 -11.23 -1.28 5.86
CA ARG A 38 -12.17 -0.15 6.00
C ARG A 38 -11.47 1.11 6.53
N GLN A 39 -10.63 0.98 7.56
CA GLN A 39 -9.94 2.12 8.16
C GLN A 39 -8.89 2.69 7.21
N VAL A 40 -8.15 1.84 6.51
CA VAL A 40 -7.18 2.26 5.48
C VAL A 40 -7.89 3.03 4.36
N ARG A 41 -9.04 2.52 3.87
CA ARG A 41 -9.86 3.21 2.87
C ARG A 41 -10.35 4.58 3.35
N ILE A 42 -10.79 4.70 4.60
CA ILE A 42 -11.21 5.98 5.20
C ILE A 42 -10.02 6.94 5.25
N GLN A 43 -8.86 6.52 5.76
CA GLN A 43 -7.67 7.36 5.84
C GLN A 43 -7.21 7.87 4.47
N LEU A 44 -7.24 7.00 3.45
CA LEU A 44 -6.92 7.36 2.08
C LEU A 44 -7.92 8.38 1.52
N LYS A 45 -9.23 8.14 1.72
CA LYS A 45 -10.30 9.07 1.33
C LYS A 45 -10.11 10.44 1.98
N ASP A 46 -9.89 10.48 3.28
CA ASP A 46 -9.71 11.71 4.03
C ASP A 46 -8.44 12.47 3.60
N HIS A 47 -7.35 11.76 3.29
CA HIS A 47 -6.15 12.38 2.73
C HIS A 47 -6.43 13.01 1.36
N ILE A 48 -7.08 12.28 0.45
CA ILE A 48 -7.47 12.79 -0.89
C ILE A 48 -8.39 14.01 -0.75
N ASP A 49 -9.41 13.93 0.10
CA ASP A 49 -10.40 14.99 0.27
C ASP A 49 -9.77 16.26 0.88
N ARG A 50 -8.84 16.11 1.84
CA ARG A 50 -8.06 17.25 2.39
C ARG A 50 -7.23 17.95 1.31
N HIS A 51 -6.51 17.19 0.48
CA HIS A 51 -5.69 17.78 -0.57
C HIS A 51 -6.53 18.40 -1.71
N LYS A 52 -7.70 17.83 -2.03
CA LYS A 52 -8.67 18.45 -2.94
C LYS A 52 -9.23 19.77 -2.39
N LYS A 53 -9.60 19.82 -1.10
CA LYS A 53 -10.11 21.04 -0.45
C LYS A 53 -9.05 22.15 -0.43
N ASN A 54 -7.81 21.82 -0.09
CA ASN A 54 -6.69 22.77 -0.11
C ASN A 54 -6.41 23.34 -1.51
N LYS A 55 -6.60 22.54 -2.57
CA LYS A 55 -6.46 22.98 -3.96
C LYS A 55 -7.61 23.89 -4.41
N LYS A 56 -8.84 23.62 -3.97
CA LYS A 56 -9.99 24.50 -4.19
C LYS A 56 -9.83 25.83 -3.44
N SER A 57 -9.49 25.81 -2.16
CA SER A 57 -9.28 27.04 -1.38
C SER A 57 -8.23 27.94 -2.00
N LYS A 58 -7.13 27.41 -2.55
CA LYS A 58 -6.14 28.23 -3.28
C LYS A 58 -6.70 28.89 -4.55
N PHE A 59 -7.67 28.28 -5.22
CA PHE A 59 -8.29 28.83 -6.44
C PHE A 59 -9.36 29.89 -6.15
N TYR A 60 -9.96 29.90 -4.96
CA TYR A 60 -10.93 30.93 -4.54
C TYR A 60 -10.27 32.17 -3.91
N ILE A 61 -8.93 32.20 -3.82
CA ILE A 61 -8.16 33.32 -3.25
C ILE A 61 -7.41 34.09 -4.36
N PHE A 62 -7.58 33.70 -5.63
CA PHE A 62 -7.21 34.48 -6.81
C PHE A 62 -8.48 34.83 -7.58
#